data_AF-Q2HQR4-F1
#
_entry.id   AF-Q2HQR4-F1
#
_cell.length_a   1.000
_cell.length_b   1.000
_cell.length_c   1.000
_cell.angle_alpha   90.00
_cell.angle_beta   90.00
_cell.angle_gamma   90.00
#
_symmetry.space_group_name_H-M   'P 1'
#
loop_
_entity.id
_entity.type
_entity.pdbx_description
1 polymer ?
#
loop_
_entity_poly.entity_id
_entity_poly.type
_entity_poly.pdbx_seq_one_letter_code
_entity_poly.pdbx_strand_id
1 'polypeptide(L)'
;LAISPFNYPVNLSMSKIAPALIGGNAVVLKPATQGAISALHVVEIMRKAGIPDGVLNTITGRGSEIGDYVVTHKGINFINFTGSTEVGQHISKISGMVPLLLELGGKDAAIVLEDADLDFAAKNIVSGAYSYSGQRCTAVKRILVQESVADKLVGKIKPLVEKLTIGNPMDEVVITPLIDNKATDFVQGLVDDALHKGAKLITGNVRKNNLFYPTLLDNVNVDMKIAWEEPFGP
;
A
#
# COMPACT_ATOMS: atom_id res chain seq x y z
N LEU A 1 1.40 -12.09 17.73
CA LEU A 1 1.61 -12.41 16.30
C LEU A 1 1.74 -11.12 15.52
N ALA A 2 2.86 -10.90 14.83
CA ALA A 2 3.07 -9.75 13.95
C ALA A 2 3.06 -10.22 12.49
N ILE A 3 2.23 -9.61 11.65
CA ILE A 3 2.12 -9.91 10.22
C ILE A 3 2.36 -8.62 9.44
N SER A 4 3.40 -8.61 8.60
CA SER A 4 3.83 -7.41 7.87
C SER A 4 3.56 -7.52 6.36
N PRO A 5 3.34 -6.39 5.67
CA PRO A 5 2.97 -6.35 4.26
C PRO A 5 4.21 -6.34 3.36
N PHE A 6 4.01 -6.52 2.05
CA PHE A 6 5.09 -6.56 1.07
C PHE A 6 5.76 -5.19 0.83
N ASN A 7 5.00 -4.09 0.97
CA ASN A 7 5.42 -2.75 0.58
C ASN A 7 6.34 -2.10 1.62
N TYR A 8 6.27 -2.56 2.87
CA TYR A 8 7.14 -2.12 3.96
C TYR A 8 7.58 -3.31 4.83
N PRO A 9 8.28 -4.31 4.26
CA PRO A 9 8.48 -5.60 4.91
C PRO A 9 9.43 -5.51 6.11
N VAL A 10 10.29 -4.49 6.15
CA VAL A 10 11.13 -4.18 7.32
C VAL A 10 10.42 -3.19 8.24
N ASN A 11 10.08 -2.01 7.73
CA ASN A 11 9.54 -0.93 8.56
C ASN A 11 8.27 -1.36 9.33
N LEU A 12 7.30 -1.98 8.65
CA LEU A 12 6.06 -2.42 9.30
C LEU A 12 6.16 -3.78 10.01
N SER A 13 7.30 -4.47 9.90
CA SER A 13 7.65 -5.53 10.85
C SER A 13 8.15 -4.91 12.15
N MET A 14 9.08 -3.96 12.06
CA MET A 14 9.70 -3.32 13.22
C MET A 14 8.73 -2.46 14.03
N SER A 15 7.78 -1.80 13.36
CA SER A 15 6.71 -1.05 14.04
C SER A 15 5.82 -1.94 14.92
N LYS A 16 5.86 -3.27 14.74
CA LYS A 16 5.12 -4.25 15.54
C LYS A 16 6.03 -4.94 16.56
N ILE A 17 7.22 -5.36 16.12
CA ILE A 17 8.19 -6.10 16.94
C ILE A 17 8.68 -5.23 18.10
N ALA A 18 9.19 -4.03 17.82
CA ALA A 18 9.82 -3.18 18.84
C ALA A 18 8.87 -2.84 20.00
N PRO A 19 7.65 -2.32 19.78
CA PRO A 19 6.73 -2.02 20.88
C PRO A 19 6.25 -3.29 21.61
N ALA A 20 6.08 -4.41 20.92
CA ALA A 20 5.69 -5.66 21.56
C ALA A 20 6.77 -6.15 22.54
N LEU A 21 8.03 -6.16 22.10
CA LEU A 21 9.17 -6.61 22.91
C LEU A 21 9.41 -5.72 24.13
N ILE A 22 9.42 -4.40 23.96
CA ILE A 22 9.60 -3.48 25.11
C ILE A 22 8.42 -3.52 26.08
N GLY A 23 7.23 -3.87 25.59
CA GLY A 23 6.06 -4.17 26.40
C GLY A 23 6.11 -5.51 27.12
N GLY A 24 7.21 -6.27 27.03
CA GLY A 24 7.41 -7.56 27.70
C GLY A 24 6.79 -8.76 26.99
N ASN A 25 6.38 -8.62 25.73
CA ASN A 25 5.78 -9.71 24.95
C ASN A 25 6.83 -10.46 24.13
N ALA A 26 6.63 -11.76 23.92
CA ALA A 26 7.32 -12.49 22.86
C ALA A 26 6.61 -12.28 21.51
N VAL A 27 7.36 -12.38 20.41
CA VAL A 27 6.86 -12.12 19.05
C VAL A 27 7.06 -13.33 18.16
N VAL A 28 6.01 -13.66 17.42
CA VAL A 28 6.06 -14.50 16.22
C VAL A 28 5.83 -13.59 15.03
N LEU A 29 6.85 -13.41 14.18
CA LEU A 29 6.76 -12.64 12.94
C LEU A 29 6.41 -13.56 11.77
N LYS A 30 5.33 -13.24 11.06
CA LYS A 30 4.97 -13.83 9.77
C LYS A 30 5.01 -12.74 8.69
N PRO A 31 6.13 -12.54 7.98
CA PRO A 31 6.18 -11.54 6.92
C PRO A 31 5.36 -11.99 5.71
N ALA A 32 4.97 -11.03 4.87
CA ALA A 32 4.51 -11.30 3.51
C ALA A 32 5.53 -12.18 2.78
N THR A 33 5.05 -13.14 1.96
CA THR A 33 5.94 -14.05 1.22
C THR A 33 6.91 -13.26 0.34
N GLN A 34 6.38 -12.31 -0.44
CA GLN A 34 7.17 -11.33 -1.16
C GLN A 34 7.62 -10.24 -0.16
N GLY A 35 8.88 -10.32 0.29
CA GLY A 35 9.42 -9.48 1.36
C GLY A 35 9.97 -10.26 2.55
N ALA A 36 9.73 -11.58 2.60
CA ALA A 36 10.21 -12.44 3.68
C ALA A 36 11.73 -12.39 3.85
N ILE A 37 12.50 -12.39 2.75
CA ILE A 37 13.97 -12.31 2.79
C ILE A 37 14.42 -11.04 3.52
N SER A 38 13.85 -9.87 3.17
CA SER A 38 14.19 -8.59 3.81
C SER A 38 13.85 -8.58 5.29
N ALA A 39 12.67 -9.08 5.66
CA ALA A 39 12.25 -9.16 7.05
C ALA A 39 13.14 -10.11 7.87
N LEU A 40 13.50 -11.27 7.32
CA LEU A 40 14.36 -12.25 7.98
C LEU A 40 15.79 -11.72 8.21
N HIS A 41 16.33 -10.90 7.30
CA HIS A 41 17.63 -10.25 7.51
C HIS A 41 17.62 -9.33 8.73
N VAL A 42 16.54 -8.60 8.97
CA VAL A 42 16.42 -7.73 10.16
C VAL A 42 16.28 -8.56 11.43
N VAL A 43 15.52 -9.66 11.40
CA VAL A 43 15.43 -10.58 12.54
C VAL A 43 16.80 -11.18 12.88
N GLU A 44 17.61 -11.52 11.88
CA GLU A 44 18.97 -12.03 12.09
C GLU A 44 19.86 -10.99 12.78
N ILE A 45 19.76 -9.70 12.40
CA ILE A 45 20.46 -8.61 13.08
C ILE A 45 20.00 -8.51 14.55
N MET A 46 18.69 -8.59 14.80
CA MET A 46 18.14 -8.52 16.16
C MET A 46 18.60 -9.71 17.03
N ARG A 47 18.71 -10.91 16.45
CA ARG A 47 19.28 -12.08 17.13
C ARG A 47 20.74 -11.85 17.51
N LYS A 48 21.56 -11.33 16.57
CA LYS A 48 22.96 -10.96 16.83
C LYS A 48 23.10 -9.87 17.88
N ALA A 49 22.10 -9.00 18.03
CA ALA A 49 22.05 -7.99 19.08
C ALA A 49 21.74 -8.56 20.48
N GLY A 50 21.49 -9.87 20.60
CA GLY A 50 21.34 -10.55 21.88
C GLY A 50 19.90 -10.69 22.37
N ILE A 51 18.90 -10.70 21.47
CA ILE A 51 17.54 -11.10 21.87
C ILE A 51 17.57 -12.53 22.40
N PRO A 52 17.04 -12.80 23.61
CA PRO A 52 17.01 -14.14 24.16
C PRO A 52 16.26 -15.14 23.27
N ASP A 53 16.69 -16.41 23.31
CA ASP A 53 16.06 -17.48 22.55
C ASP A 53 14.56 -17.60 22.87
N GLY A 54 13.76 -17.79 21.83
CA GLY A 54 12.30 -17.89 21.94
C GLY A 54 11.55 -16.57 22.13
N VAL A 55 12.22 -15.44 22.36
CA VAL A 55 11.56 -14.13 22.49
C VAL A 55 11.14 -13.56 21.12
N LEU A 56 11.96 -13.75 20.09
CA LEU A 56 11.64 -13.40 18.69
C LEU A 56 11.75 -14.63 17.79
N ASN A 57 10.62 -15.03 17.23
CA ASN A 57 10.51 -16.18 16.33
C ASN A 57 9.96 -15.73 14.99
N THR A 58 10.28 -16.47 13.93
CA THR A 58 9.78 -16.23 12.57
C THR A 58 9.09 -17.46 12.02
N ILE A 59 8.04 -17.23 11.25
CA ILE A 59 7.36 -18.27 10.47
C ILE A 59 7.28 -17.77 9.03
N THR A 60 7.64 -18.62 8.07
CA THR A 60 7.45 -18.37 6.65
C THR A 60 6.68 -19.52 6.03
N GLY A 61 5.93 -19.22 4.98
CA GLY A 61 5.03 -20.17 4.34
C GLY A 61 3.93 -19.45 3.57
N ARG A 62 3.28 -20.18 2.66
CA ARG A 62 2.17 -19.66 1.87
C ARG A 62 1.00 -19.33 2.79
N GLY A 63 0.48 -18.12 2.69
CA GLY A 63 -0.65 -17.66 3.52
C GLY A 63 -1.87 -18.56 3.38
N SER A 64 -2.11 -19.11 2.19
CA SER A 64 -3.19 -20.07 1.91
C SER A 64 -3.06 -21.41 2.64
N GLU A 65 -1.87 -21.77 3.12
CA GLU A 65 -1.62 -23.05 3.79
C GLU A 65 -1.53 -22.90 5.30
N ILE A 66 -0.89 -21.82 5.77
CA ILE A 66 -0.61 -21.63 7.21
C ILE A 66 -1.33 -20.42 7.82
N GLY A 67 -1.96 -19.56 7.03
CA GLY A 67 -2.54 -18.29 7.51
C GLY A 67 -3.56 -18.51 8.61
N ASP A 68 -4.61 -19.28 8.30
CA ASP A 68 -5.70 -19.58 9.23
C ASP A 68 -5.19 -20.30 10.47
N TYR A 69 -4.28 -21.27 10.31
CA TYR A 69 -3.68 -21.97 11.43
C TYR A 69 -2.95 -21.02 12.38
N VAL A 70 -2.12 -20.12 11.86
CA VAL A 70 -1.32 -19.20 12.67
C VAL A 70 -2.21 -18.20 13.41
N VAL A 71 -3.28 -17.69 12.80
CA VAL A 71 -4.17 -16.70 13.44
C VAL A 71 -5.20 -17.32 14.40
N THR A 72 -5.51 -18.62 14.27
CA THR A 72 -6.40 -19.35 15.18
C THR A 72 -5.67 -20.13 16.28
N HIS A 73 -4.34 -20.15 16.26
CA HIS A 73 -3.54 -20.90 17.22
C HIS A 73 -3.74 -20.39 18.66
N LYS A 74 -4.10 -21.29 19.59
CA LYS A 74 -4.43 -20.96 20.99
C LYS A 74 -3.31 -20.26 21.76
N GLY A 75 -2.06 -20.43 21.33
CA GLY A 75 -0.89 -19.76 21.91
C GLY A 75 -0.69 -18.30 21.47
N ILE A 76 -1.51 -17.77 20.56
CA ILE A 76 -1.46 -16.36 20.15
C ILE A 76 -2.42 -15.55 21.00
N ASN A 77 -1.92 -14.54 21.71
CA ASN A 77 -2.72 -13.69 22.60
C ASN A 77 -3.03 -12.30 22.04
N PHE A 78 -2.43 -11.91 20.91
CA PHE A 78 -2.63 -10.63 20.23
C PHE A 78 -2.23 -10.77 18.76
N ILE A 79 -3.01 -10.18 17.84
CA ILE A 79 -2.69 -10.16 16.40
C ILE A 79 -2.51 -8.72 15.93
N ASN A 80 -1.32 -8.42 15.39
CA ASN A 80 -0.99 -7.14 14.78
C ASN A 80 -0.71 -7.36 13.30
N PHE A 81 -1.64 -6.94 12.44
CA PHE A 81 -1.65 -7.23 11.00
C PHE A 81 -1.69 -5.96 10.18
N THR A 82 -0.86 -5.90 9.13
CA THR A 82 -1.05 -4.96 8.02
C THR A 82 -1.21 -5.73 6.71
N GLY A 83 -2.23 -5.38 5.93
CA GLY A 83 -2.47 -5.97 4.62
C GLY A 83 -3.82 -5.57 4.04
N SER A 84 -4.40 -6.41 3.18
CA SER A 84 -5.67 -6.08 2.52
C SER A 84 -6.84 -6.10 3.50
N THR A 85 -7.86 -5.28 3.21
CA THR A 85 -9.11 -5.25 3.97
C THR A 85 -9.80 -6.61 4.02
N GLU A 86 -9.80 -7.35 2.91
CA GLU A 86 -10.35 -8.70 2.81
C GLU A 86 -9.71 -9.65 3.84
N VAL A 87 -8.37 -9.70 3.88
CA VAL A 87 -7.64 -10.57 4.82
C VAL A 87 -7.84 -10.09 6.25
N GLY A 88 -7.83 -8.78 6.51
CA GLY A 88 -8.11 -8.23 7.84
C GLY A 88 -9.48 -8.62 8.39
N GLN A 89 -10.53 -8.51 7.55
CA GLN A 89 -11.87 -8.95 7.91
C GLN A 89 -11.95 -10.45 8.15
N HIS A 90 -11.25 -11.25 7.34
CA HIS A 90 -11.16 -12.70 7.54
C HIS A 90 -10.52 -13.03 8.89
N ILE A 91 -9.35 -12.45 9.19
CA ILE A 91 -8.67 -12.59 10.49
C ILE A 91 -9.60 -12.22 11.65
N SER A 92 -10.33 -11.11 11.54
CA SER A 92 -11.27 -10.69 12.58
C SER A 92 -12.42 -11.66 12.80
N LYS A 93 -12.83 -12.42 11.78
CA LYS A 93 -13.92 -13.41 11.88
C LYS A 93 -13.46 -14.73 12.50
N ILE A 94 -12.24 -15.16 12.18
CA ILE A 94 -11.75 -16.49 12.58
C ILE A 94 -10.86 -16.45 13.83
N SER A 95 -10.36 -15.28 14.21
CA SER A 95 -9.60 -15.13 15.46
C SER A 95 -10.48 -15.43 16.68
N GLY A 96 -9.87 -16.00 17.72
CA GLY A 96 -10.53 -16.17 19.01
C GLY A 96 -10.74 -14.83 19.72
N MET A 97 -11.12 -14.88 21.00
CA MET A 97 -11.29 -13.68 21.82
C MET A 97 -9.94 -13.07 22.25
N VAL A 98 -9.18 -12.57 21.27
CA VAL A 98 -7.88 -11.91 21.44
C VAL A 98 -7.93 -10.51 20.84
N PRO A 99 -7.17 -9.54 21.39
CA PRO A 99 -7.14 -8.20 20.80
C PRO A 99 -6.48 -8.21 19.41
N LEU A 100 -7.01 -7.36 18.53
CA LEU A 100 -6.57 -7.20 17.16
C LEU A 100 -6.15 -5.75 16.91
N LEU A 101 -5.04 -5.57 16.19
CA LEU A 101 -4.65 -4.31 15.56
C LEU A 101 -4.54 -4.57 14.06
N LEU A 102 -5.39 -3.90 13.29
CA LEU A 102 -5.54 -4.12 11.85
C LEU A 102 -5.29 -2.80 11.10
N GLU A 103 -4.20 -2.75 10.33
CA GLU A 103 -3.91 -1.68 9.38
C GLU A 103 -4.26 -2.15 7.96
N LEU A 104 -5.34 -1.62 7.39
CA LEU A 104 -5.94 -2.14 6.16
C LEU A 104 -5.77 -1.18 4.98
N GLY A 105 -6.56 -1.37 3.92
CA GLY A 105 -6.54 -0.52 2.74
C GLY A 105 -7.01 0.91 3.01
N GLY A 106 -6.65 1.83 2.10
CA GLY A 106 -7.01 3.25 2.20
C GLY A 106 -7.38 3.85 0.84
N LYS A 107 -8.21 4.89 0.84
CA LYS A 107 -8.62 5.64 -0.37
C LYS A 107 -8.64 7.14 -0.06
N ASP A 108 -7.50 7.63 0.45
CA ASP A 108 -7.37 8.98 0.99
C ASP A 108 -7.72 10.02 -0.08
N ALA A 109 -8.54 10.98 0.31
CA ALA A 109 -9.00 12.06 -0.55
C ALA A 109 -8.18 13.33 -0.29
N ALA A 110 -7.70 13.96 -1.36
CA ALA A 110 -7.23 15.35 -1.30
C ALA A 110 -8.42 16.26 -1.63
N ILE A 111 -8.95 16.95 -0.63
CA ILE A 111 -10.02 17.95 -0.81
C ILE A 111 -9.36 19.30 -1.14
N VAL A 112 -9.71 19.89 -2.29
CA VAL A 112 -9.15 21.16 -2.76
C VAL A 112 -10.27 22.18 -2.92
N LEU A 113 -10.26 23.20 -2.07
CA LEU A 113 -11.21 24.30 -2.08
C LEU A 113 -10.76 25.44 -3.00
N GLU A 114 -11.67 26.36 -3.31
CA GLU A 114 -11.48 27.47 -4.24
C GLU A 114 -10.38 28.45 -3.84
N ASP A 115 -10.10 28.57 -2.53
CA ASP A 115 -9.09 29.45 -1.95
C ASP A 115 -7.74 28.74 -1.71
N ALA A 116 -7.62 27.47 -2.10
CA ALA A 116 -6.40 26.69 -1.90
C ALA A 116 -5.22 27.24 -2.73
N ASP A 117 -4.01 27.16 -2.16
CA ASP A 117 -2.78 27.29 -2.93
C ASP A 117 -2.64 26.08 -3.87
N LEU A 118 -2.98 26.30 -5.15
CA LEU A 118 -3.01 25.23 -6.15
C LEU A 118 -1.62 24.69 -6.52
N ASP A 119 -0.55 25.49 -6.38
CA ASP A 119 0.82 25.02 -6.64
C ASP A 119 1.31 24.12 -5.51
N PHE A 120 1.01 24.52 -4.27
CA PHE A 120 1.26 23.69 -3.10
C PHE A 120 0.43 22.40 -3.14
N ALA A 121 -0.86 22.49 -3.46
CA ALA A 121 -1.75 21.35 -3.57
C ALA A 121 -1.27 20.35 -4.63
N ALA A 122 -0.98 20.82 -5.86
CA ALA A 122 -0.53 19.96 -6.95
C ALA A 122 0.76 19.19 -6.60
N LYS A 123 1.74 19.86 -5.97
CA LYS A 123 3.00 19.21 -5.54
C LYS A 123 2.76 18.11 -4.50
N ASN A 124 1.93 18.39 -3.49
CA ASN A 124 1.63 17.42 -2.44
C ASN A 124 0.80 16.24 -2.95
N ILE A 125 -0.18 16.51 -3.82
CA ILE A 125 -0.98 15.46 -4.47
C ILE A 125 -0.06 14.52 -5.26
N VAL A 126 0.81 15.05 -6.14
CA VAL A 126 1.68 14.21 -6.97
C VAL A 126 2.68 13.44 -6.11
N SER A 127 3.31 14.09 -5.13
CA SER A 127 4.23 13.42 -4.20
C SER A 127 3.53 12.29 -3.42
N GLY A 128 2.32 12.55 -2.92
CA GLY A 128 1.56 11.58 -2.14
C GLY A 128 1.00 10.42 -2.95
N ALA A 129 0.45 10.71 -4.14
CA ALA A 129 -0.22 9.73 -4.98
C ALA A 129 0.74 8.74 -5.66
N TYR A 130 1.87 9.25 -6.18
CA TYR A 130 2.76 8.47 -7.03
C TYR A 130 3.99 7.91 -6.29
N SER A 131 4.21 8.29 -5.03
CA SER A 131 5.28 7.72 -4.20
C SER A 131 5.18 6.19 -4.15
N TYR A 132 6.29 5.51 -4.45
CA TYR A 132 6.37 4.06 -4.57
C TYR A 132 5.34 3.47 -5.54
N SER A 133 5.14 4.13 -6.68
CA SER A 133 4.15 3.75 -7.69
C SER A 133 2.74 3.61 -7.12
N GLY A 134 2.36 4.38 -6.10
CA GLY A 134 1.05 4.30 -5.46
C GLY A 134 0.82 3.05 -4.59
N GLN A 135 1.84 2.21 -4.36
CA GLN A 135 1.76 0.98 -3.54
C GLN A 135 1.82 1.27 -2.03
N ARG A 136 1.03 2.25 -1.58
CA ARG A 136 0.99 2.77 -0.21
C ARG A 136 -0.45 2.84 0.28
N CYS A 137 -0.73 2.31 1.46
CA CYS A 137 -2.05 2.42 2.09
C CYS A 137 -2.42 3.89 2.40
N THR A 138 -1.49 4.63 3.00
CA THR A 138 -1.61 6.08 3.22
C THR A 138 -1.00 6.84 2.05
N ALA A 139 -1.85 7.23 1.10
CA ALA A 139 -1.51 7.94 -0.12
C ALA A 139 -2.76 8.60 -0.69
N VAL A 140 -2.59 9.74 -1.36
CA VAL A 140 -3.68 10.40 -2.09
C VAL A 140 -4.12 9.50 -3.24
N LYS A 141 -5.39 9.06 -3.23
CA LYS A 141 -5.93 8.15 -4.26
C LYS A 141 -7.16 8.69 -4.98
N ARG A 142 -7.62 9.87 -4.59
CA ARG A 142 -8.66 10.65 -5.27
C ARG A 142 -8.55 12.12 -4.90
N ILE A 143 -8.93 12.97 -5.84
CA ILE A 143 -8.92 14.42 -5.68
C ILE A 143 -10.38 14.87 -5.73
N LEU A 144 -10.84 15.55 -4.68
CA LEU A 144 -12.16 16.15 -4.60
C LEU A 144 -11.97 17.67 -4.67
N VAL A 145 -12.08 18.22 -5.88
CA VAL A 145 -11.76 19.63 -6.16
C VAL A 145 -13.03 20.40 -6.51
N GLN A 146 -13.14 21.65 -6.04
CA GLN A 146 -14.23 22.53 -6.47
C GLN A 146 -14.07 22.94 -7.94
N GLU A 147 -15.19 22.93 -8.68
CA GLU A 147 -15.25 23.17 -10.12
C GLU A 147 -14.50 24.44 -10.57
N SER A 148 -14.61 25.53 -9.80
CA SER A 148 -14.00 26.82 -10.11
C SER A 148 -12.47 26.80 -10.24
N VAL A 149 -11.82 25.79 -9.67
CA VAL A 149 -10.35 25.62 -9.66
C VAL A 149 -9.88 24.30 -10.28
N ALA A 150 -10.79 23.45 -10.74
CA ALA A 150 -10.47 22.11 -11.25
C ALA A 150 -9.50 22.14 -12.45
N ASP A 151 -9.84 22.86 -13.51
CA ASP A 151 -8.99 22.99 -14.72
C ASP A 151 -7.59 23.53 -14.41
N LYS A 152 -7.51 24.53 -13.52
CA LYS A 152 -6.24 25.13 -13.08
C LYS A 152 -5.40 24.11 -12.32
N LEU A 153 -6.00 23.33 -11.43
CA LEU A 153 -5.31 22.30 -10.68
C LEU A 153 -4.81 21.18 -11.59
N VAL A 154 -5.65 20.66 -12.50
CA VAL A 154 -5.26 19.64 -13.48
C VAL A 154 -4.09 20.13 -14.34
N GLY A 155 -4.13 21.39 -14.79
CA GLY A 155 -3.04 22.02 -15.52
C GLY A 155 -1.71 22.11 -14.75
N LYS A 156 -1.74 22.14 -13.42
CA LYS A 156 -0.55 22.11 -12.56
C LYS A 156 -0.09 20.68 -12.24
N ILE A 157 -1.01 19.74 -12.08
CA ILE A 157 -0.69 18.33 -11.79
C ILE A 157 -0.05 17.65 -13.00
N LYS A 158 -0.65 17.80 -14.19
CA LYS A 158 -0.19 17.14 -15.42
C LYS A 158 1.34 17.25 -15.65
N PRO A 159 1.95 18.45 -15.70
CA PRO A 159 3.39 18.56 -15.96
C PRO A 159 4.27 18.01 -14.83
N LEU A 160 3.74 17.87 -13.61
CA LEU A 160 4.46 17.22 -12.51
C LEU A 160 4.45 15.70 -12.68
N VAL A 161 3.31 15.13 -13.10
CA VAL A 161 3.17 13.69 -13.40
C VAL A 161 4.07 13.30 -14.57
N GLU A 162 4.10 14.09 -15.64
CA GLU A 162 4.92 13.83 -16.83
C GLU A 162 6.43 13.93 -16.58
N LYS A 163 6.84 14.58 -15.48
CA LYS A 163 8.24 14.69 -15.05
C LYS A 163 8.71 13.55 -14.15
N LEU A 164 7.80 12.67 -13.71
CA LEU A 164 8.19 11.54 -12.86
C LEU A 164 9.13 10.61 -13.61
N THR A 165 10.24 10.26 -12.97
CA THR A 165 11.21 9.31 -13.53
C THR A 165 10.68 7.88 -13.39
N ILE A 166 10.87 7.07 -14.43
CA ILE A 166 10.27 5.74 -14.57
C ILE A 166 11.38 4.76 -14.93
N GLY A 167 11.54 3.67 -14.19
CA GLY A 167 12.61 2.72 -14.48
C GLY A 167 12.76 1.56 -13.51
N ASN A 168 13.98 1.05 -13.42
CA ASN A 168 14.33 -0.07 -12.55
C ASN A 168 14.51 0.43 -11.11
N PRO A 169 14.09 -0.34 -10.07
CA PRO A 169 14.32 0.02 -8.67
C PRO A 169 15.81 0.14 -8.27
N MET A 170 16.75 -0.32 -9.10
CA MET A 170 18.19 -0.10 -8.90
C MET A 170 18.64 1.32 -9.30
N ASP A 171 17.82 2.05 -10.06
CA ASP A 171 18.05 3.42 -10.45
C ASP A 171 17.30 4.39 -9.51
N GLU A 172 17.72 5.65 -9.44
CA GLU A 172 17.01 6.69 -8.68
C GLU A 172 15.76 7.18 -9.43
N VAL A 173 14.74 6.32 -9.46
CA VAL A 173 13.46 6.59 -10.14
C VAL A 173 12.27 6.61 -9.18
N VAL A 174 11.26 7.40 -9.50
CA VAL A 174 10.04 7.51 -8.68
C VAL A 174 9.08 6.35 -8.95
N ILE A 175 8.89 6.00 -10.22
CA ILE A 175 7.97 4.95 -10.66
C ILE A 175 8.77 3.70 -11.01
N THR A 176 8.44 2.62 -10.32
CA THR A 176 9.00 1.29 -10.49
C THR A 176 7.89 0.27 -10.81
N PRO A 177 8.25 -0.94 -11.30
CA PRO A 177 7.26 -1.98 -11.56
C PRO A 177 6.44 -2.31 -10.31
N LEU A 178 5.16 -2.62 -10.52
CA LEU A 178 4.28 -3.14 -9.50
C LEU A 178 4.72 -4.53 -9.04
N ILE A 179 4.26 -4.92 -7.85
CA ILE A 179 4.75 -6.10 -7.15
C ILE A 179 4.62 -7.40 -7.97
N ASP A 180 3.56 -7.56 -8.76
CA ASP A 180 3.33 -8.70 -9.63
C ASP A 180 2.39 -8.38 -10.82
N ASN A 181 2.20 -9.37 -11.69
CA ASN A 181 1.31 -9.26 -12.85
C ASN A 181 -0.15 -9.05 -12.44
N LYS A 182 -0.61 -9.70 -11.36
CA LYS A 182 -2.01 -9.65 -10.92
C LYS A 182 -2.37 -8.24 -10.45
N ALA A 183 -1.49 -7.58 -9.70
CA ALA A 183 -1.65 -6.19 -9.30
C ALA A 183 -1.69 -5.26 -10.53
N THR A 184 -0.82 -5.52 -11.52
CA THR A 184 -0.78 -4.71 -12.74
C THR A 184 -2.04 -4.89 -13.60
N ASP A 185 -2.54 -6.11 -13.73
CA ASP A 185 -3.79 -6.42 -14.43
C ASP A 185 -4.99 -5.75 -13.75
N PHE A 186 -5.01 -5.74 -12.42
CA PHE A 186 -6.05 -5.07 -11.64
C PHE A 186 -6.04 -3.55 -11.87
N VAL A 187 -4.87 -2.91 -11.82
CA VAL A 187 -4.72 -1.47 -12.11
C VAL A 187 -5.18 -1.14 -13.54
N GLN A 188 -4.76 -1.92 -14.54
CA GLN A 188 -5.22 -1.74 -15.92
C GLN A 188 -6.75 -1.83 -16.00
N GLY A 189 -7.36 -2.82 -15.35
CA GLY A 189 -8.81 -3.00 -15.35
C GLY A 189 -9.58 -1.81 -14.75
N LEU A 190 -9.03 -1.14 -13.74
CA LEU A 190 -9.62 0.08 -13.16
C LEU A 190 -9.53 1.27 -14.11
N VAL A 191 -8.40 1.43 -14.80
CA VAL A 191 -8.22 2.48 -15.81
C VAL A 191 -9.16 2.24 -16.98
N ASP A 192 -9.24 1.00 -17.49
CA ASP A 192 -10.12 0.63 -18.60
C ASP A 192 -11.61 0.83 -18.26
N ASP A 193 -12.04 0.50 -17.04
CA ASP A 193 -13.40 0.76 -16.56
C ASP A 193 -13.73 2.26 -16.58
N ALA A 194 -12.81 3.09 -16.08
CA ALA A 194 -12.99 4.53 -16.03
C ALA A 194 -13.06 5.14 -17.44
N LEU A 195 -12.16 4.74 -18.35
CA LEU A 195 -12.16 5.23 -19.73
C LEU A 195 -13.42 4.80 -20.49
N HIS A 196 -13.87 3.54 -20.34
CA HIS A 196 -15.13 3.07 -20.94
C HIS A 196 -16.36 3.84 -20.44
N LYS A 197 -16.31 4.34 -19.21
CA LYS A 197 -17.39 5.14 -18.59
C LYS A 197 -17.23 6.65 -18.81
N GLY A 198 -16.30 7.07 -19.65
CA GLY A 198 -16.16 8.46 -20.08
C GLY A 198 -15.19 9.32 -19.26
N ALA A 199 -14.34 8.72 -18.41
CA ALA A 199 -13.23 9.46 -17.82
C ALA A 199 -12.29 9.97 -18.91
N LYS A 200 -11.72 11.15 -18.69
CA LYS A 200 -10.76 11.77 -19.60
C LYS A 200 -9.34 11.37 -19.20
N LEU A 201 -8.62 10.69 -20.09
CA LEU A 201 -7.18 10.46 -19.91
C LEU A 201 -6.42 11.78 -20.10
N ILE A 202 -5.72 12.25 -19.06
CA ILE A 202 -4.90 13.46 -19.11
C ILE A 202 -3.46 13.12 -19.53
N THR A 203 -2.89 12.06 -18.95
CA THR A 203 -1.56 11.52 -19.29
C THR A 203 -1.42 10.07 -18.76
N GLY A 204 -0.45 9.32 -19.26
CA GLY A 204 -0.16 7.95 -18.83
C GLY A 204 -0.87 6.86 -19.64
N ASN A 205 -1.40 5.84 -18.95
CA ASN A 205 -1.98 4.61 -19.51
C ASN A 205 -1.03 3.86 -20.46
N VAL A 206 0.22 3.69 -20.03
CA VAL A 206 1.23 2.90 -20.74
C VAL A 206 1.71 1.78 -19.83
N ARG A 207 1.66 0.54 -20.32
CA ARG A 207 2.10 -0.64 -19.60
C ARG A 207 3.24 -1.34 -20.32
N LYS A 208 4.28 -1.71 -19.58
CA LYS A 208 5.40 -2.57 -20.02
C LYS A 208 5.61 -3.68 -18.99
N ASN A 209 5.03 -4.85 -19.21
CA ASN A 209 4.98 -5.94 -18.22
C ASN A 209 4.34 -5.43 -16.90
N ASN A 210 5.09 -5.44 -15.80
CA ASN A 210 4.64 -4.91 -14.50
C ASN A 210 4.93 -3.42 -14.30
N LEU A 211 5.61 -2.77 -15.25
CA LEU A 211 5.84 -1.34 -15.21
C LEU A 211 4.62 -0.61 -15.77
N PHE A 212 3.84 0.00 -14.88
CA PHE A 212 2.71 0.85 -15.23
C PHE A 212 3.13 2.32 -15.12
N TYR A 213 2.90 3.08 -16.18
CA TYR A 213 3.27 4.50 -16.22
C TYR A 213 2.25 5.31 -15.42
N PRO A 214 2.68 6.39 -14.75
CA PRO A 214 1.81 7.16 -13.88
C PRO A 214 0.65 7.76 -14.68
N THR A 215 -0.57 7.42 -14.25
CA THR A 215 -1.78 7.73 -15.01
C THR A 215 -2.62 8.76 -14.28
N LEU A 216 -3.05 9.79 -15.02
CA LEU A 216 -3.94 10.82 -14.50
C LEU A 216 -5.25 10.80 -15.28
N LEU A 217 -6.35 10.56 -14.57
CA LEU A 217 -7.70 10.60 -15.11
C LEU A 217 -8.44 11.81 -14.53
N ASP A 218 -9.21 12.46 -15.38
CA ASP A 218 -10.08 13.58 -15.05
C ASP A 218 -11.53 13.23 -15.40
N ASN A 219 -12.51 13.99 -14.90
CA ASN A 219 -13.94 13.70 -15.03
C ASN A 219 -14.32 12.29 -14.54
N VAL A 220 -13.68 11.81 -13.47
CA VAL A 220 -14.03 10.55 -12.82
C VAL A 220 -15.35 10.72 -12.06
N ASN A 221 -16.35 9.89 -12.36
CA ASN A 221 -17.64 9.90 -11.68
C ASN A 221 -17.79 8.73 -10.70
N VAL A 222 -18.86 8.76 -9.90
CA VAL A 222 -19.13 7.78 -8.83
C VAL A 222 -19.50 6.38 -9.34
N ASP A 223 -19.80 6.22 -10.62
CA ASP A 223 -20.10 4.91 -11.21
C ASP A 223 -18.82 4.18 -11.66
N MET A 224 -17.67 4.87 -11.66
CA MET A 224 -16.38 4.29 -12.01
C MET A 224 -15.74 3.60 -10.81
N LYS A 225 -15.22 2.39 -11.02
CA LYS A 225 -14.55 1.61 -9.96
C LYS A 225 -13.37 2.35 -9.35
N ILE A 226 -12.61 3.07 -10.18
CA ILE A 226 -11.41 3.81 -9.73
C ILE A 226 -11.72 4.91 -8.70
N ALA A 227 -12.98 5.37 -8.58
CA ALA A 227 -13.39 6.32 -7.55
C ALA A 227 -13.40 5.72 -6.12
N TRP A 228 -13.49 4.38 -6.01
CA TRP A 228 -13.75 3.67 -4.76
C TRP A 228 -12.73 2.59 -4.45
N GLU A 229 -12.36 1.79 -5.45
CA GLU A 229 -11.45 0.67 -5.28
C GLU A 229 -10.00 1.18 -5.12
N GLU A 230 -9.28 0.66 -4.13
CA GLU A 230 -7.87 1.00 -3.90
C GLU A 230 -7.00 0.35 -5.00
N PRO A 231 -6.38 1.13 -5.92
CA PRO A 231 -5.69 0.55 -7.07
C PRO A 231 -4.37 -0.12 -6.69
N PHE A 232 -3.66 0.47 -5.73
CA PHE A 232 -2.29 0.11 -5.38
C PHE A 232 -1.32 0.21 -6.58
N GLY A 233 -1.53 1.22 -7.43
CA GLY A 233 -0.74 1.51 -8.62
C GLY A 233 -0.74 2.99 -9.01
N PRO A 234 0.09 3.40 -10.00
CA PRO A 234 0.36 4.79 -10.33
C PRO A 234 -0.62 5.39 -11.34
#